data_AF-A0A243PD47-F1
#
_entry.id   AF-A0A243PD47-F1
#
_cell.length_a   1.000
_cell.length_b   1.000
_cell.length_c   1.000
_cell.angle_alpha   90.00
_cell.angle_beta   90.00
_cell.angle_gamma   90.00
#
_symmetry.space_group_name_H-M   'P 1'
#
loop_
_entity.id
_entity.type
_entity.pdbx_description
1 polymer ?
#
loop_
_entity_poly.entity_id
_entity_poly.type
_entity_poly.pdbx_seq_one_letter_code
_entity_poly.pdbx_strand_id
1 'polypeptide(L)'
;MNSALANELDARAAEGRHPVTLSQIKQQLRDLGYALDRTLDCRSIARIMTGPRAGQTYPSLSTGIKEADTGRSAFHVDARRDTKFRMLQKLRFEVGLYTVLKGAILDL
;
A
#
# COMPACT_ATOMS: atom_id res chain seq x y z
N MET A 1 -3.50 1.70 -21.99
CA MET A 1 -3.15 1.86 -20.56
C MET A 1 -3.51 3.28 -20.16
N ASN A 2 -4.10 3.53 -18.98
CA ASN A 2 -4.42 4.91 -18.53
C ASN A 2 -3.12 5.72 -18.44
N SER A 3 -3.03 6.87 -19.12
CA SER A 3 -1.82 7.70 -19.17
C SER A 3 -1.37 8.17 -17.77
N ALA A 4 -2.31 8.45 -16.88
CA ALA A 4 -2.02 8.80 -15.49
C ALA A 4 -1.35 7.66 -14.71
N LEU A 5 -1.76 6.41 -14.98
CA LEU A 5 -1.13 5.24 -14.37
C LEU A 5 0.28 5.03 -14.93
N ALA A 6 0.45 5.10 -16.25
CA ALA A 6 1.75 4.90 -16.90
C ALA A 6 2.78 5.91 -16.39
N ASN A 7 2.42 7.20 -16.36
CA ASN A 7 3.29 8.26 -15.87
C ASN A 7 3.72 8.04 -14.41
N GLU A 8 2.83 7.52 -13.55
CA GLU A 8 3.16 7.22 -12.16
C GLU A 8 4.08 6.01 -12.03
N LEU A 9 3.89 4.97 -12.85
CA LEU A 9 4.80 3.82 -12.86
C LEU A 9 6.20 4.20 -13.35
N ASP A 10 6.30 5.03 -14.39
CA ASP A 10 7.58 5.52 -14.91
C ASP A 10 8.31 6.37 -13.86
N ALA A 11 7.59 7.25 -13.16
CA ALA A 11 8.17 8.04 -12.09
C ALA A 11 8.66 7.19 -10.92
N ARG A 12 7.87 6.20 -10.47
CA ARG A 12 8.29 5.25 -9.43
C ARG A 12 9.49 4.42 -9.86
N ALA A 13 9.54 3.99 -11.12
CA ALA A 13 10.68 3.27 -11.67
C ALA A 13 11.95 4.13 -11.69
N ALA A 14 11.84 5.42 -12.00
CA ALA A 14 12.96 6.37 -11.92
C ALA A 14 13.49 6.55 -10.48
N GLU A 15 12.63 6.34 -9.47
CA GLU A 15 12.99 6.30 -8.04
C GLU A 15 13.48 4.92 -7.58
N GLY A 16 13.61 3.93 -8.49
CA GLY A 16 14.00 2.56 -8.16
C GLY A 16 12.90 1.72 -7.49
N ARG A 17 11.65 2.19 -7.49
CA ARG A 17 10.50 1.52 -6.89
C ARG A 17 9.75 0.70 -7.94
N HIS A 18 9.85 -0.61 -7.85
CA HIS A 18 9.19 -1.54 -8.77
C HIS A 18 7.99 -2.25 -8.12
N PRO A 19 6.92 -2.55 -8.89
CA PRO A 19 5.76 -3.22 -8.34
C PRO A 19 6.11 -4.65 -7.95
N VAL A 20 5.64 -5.08 -6.79
CA VAL A 20 5.65 -6.49 -6.37
C VAL A 20 4.31 -7.14 -6.68
N THR A 21 4.25 -8.47 -6.61
CA THR A 21 2.98 -9.20 -6.71
C THR A 21 2.15 -9.02 -5.44
N LEU A 22 0.83 -9.12 -5.59
CA LEU A 22 -0.07 -9.16 -4.43
C LEU A 22 0.25 -10.34 -3.49
N SER A 23 0.74 -11.46 -4.02
CA SER A 23 1.14 -12.61 -3.21
C SER A 23 2.33 -12.27 -2.30
N GLN A 24 3.33 -11.55 -2.81
CA GLN A 24 4.47 -11.08 -2.03
C GLN A 24 4.03 -10.12 -0.92
N ILE A 25 3.15 -9.17 -1.20
CA ILE A 25 2.58 -8.28 -0.16
C ILE A 25 1.88 -9.10 0.92
N LYS A 26 1.02 -10.05 0.52
CA LYS A 26 0.32 -10.93 1.46
C LYS A 26 1.29 -11.76 2.30
N GLN A 27 2.38 -12.27 1.72
CA GLN A 27 3.38 -13.04 2.44
C GLN A 27 4.09 -12.18 3.49
N GLN A 28 4.59 -11.00 3.09
CA GLN A 28 5.26 -10.06 4.00
C GLN A 28 4.38 -9.69 5.19
N LEU A 29 3.08 -9.43 4.96
CA LEU A 29 2.15 -9.17 6.06
C LEU A 29 1.93 -10.40 6.95
N ARG A 30 1.76 -11.59 6.37
CA ARG A 30 1.60 -12.84 7.13
C ARG A 30 2.78 -13.10 8.05
N ASP A 31 4.01 -12.88 7.57
CA ASP A 31 5.24 -13.06 8.36
C ASP A 31 5.28 -12.12 9.58
N LEU A 32 4.59 -10.98 9.50
CA LEU A 32 4.42 -10.03 10.60
C LEU A 32 3.18 -10.31 11.48
N GLY A 33 2.37 -11.31 11.15
CA GLY A 33 1.11 -11.60 11.84
C GLY A 33 -0.05 -10.69 11.45
N TYR A 34 -0.06 -10.17 10.22
CA TYR A 34 -1.12 -9.36 9.65
C TYR A 34 -1.68 -9.97 8.36
N ALA A 35 -2.82 -9.46 7.92
CA ALA A 35 -3.42 -9.76 6.63
C ALA A 35 -4.03 -8.50 6.01
N LEU A 36 -4.13 -8.49 4.68
CA LEU A 36 -4.95 -7.48 3.99
C LEU A 36 -6.42 -7.74 4.27
N ASP A 37 -7.17 -6.68 4.56
CA ASP A 37 -8.62 -6.70 4.68
C ASP A 37 -9.26 -6.16 3.40
N ARG A 38 -9.41 -7.06 2.42
CA ARG A 38 -9.85 -6.72 1.06
C ARG A 38 -11.34 -6.35 0.96
N THR A 39 -12.10 -6.51 2.04
CA THR A 39 -13.47 -5.98 2.17
C THR A 39 -13.48 -4.45 2.22
N LEU A 40 -12.36 -3.84 2.59
CA LEU A 40 -12.14 -2.40 2.66
C LEU A 40 -11.45 -1.84 1.40
N ASP A 41 -11.41 -2.62 0.31
CA ASP A 41 -10.89 -2.15 -0.97
C ASP A 41 -11.69 -0.93 -1.45
N CYS A 42 -11.00 0.20 -1.60
CA CYS A 42 -11.58 1.45 -2.08
C CYS A 42 -10.76 2.00 -3.24
N ARG A 43 -11.42 2.15 -4.39
CA ARG A 43 -10.82 2.77 -5.58
C ARG A 43 -10.98 4.27 -5.51
N SER A 44 -9.91 4.98 -5.80
CA SER A 44 -9.89 6.44 -5.79
C SER A 44 -8.89 6.98 -6.82
N ILE A 45 -8.85 8.30 -6.93
CA ILE A 45 -7.81 9.02 -7.66
C ILE A 45 -6.97 9.75 -6.63
N ALA A 46 -5.71 9.35 -6.48
CA ALA A 46 -4.77 10.03 -5.59
C ALA A 46 -4.21 11.28 -6.30
N ARG A 47 -3.91 12.31 -5.51
CA ARG A 47 -3.29 13.56 -5.98
C ARG A 47 -1.93 13.74 -5.32
N ILE A 48 -0.92 14.03 -6.12
CA ILE A 48 0.42 14.37 -5.63
C ILE A 48 0.37 15.79 -5.06
N MET A 49 0.72 15.93 -3.79
CA MET A 49 0.54 17.19 -3.06
C MET A 49 1.77 18.11 -3.14
N THR A 50 2.96 17.56 -3.31
CA THR A 50 4.24 18.30 -3.20
C THR A 50 5.24 17.88 -4.27
N GLY A 51 6.26 18.72 -4.49
CA GLY A 51 7.35 18.46 -5.43
C GLY A 51 7.02 18.81 -6.88
N PRO A 52 7.92 18.49 -7.84
CA PRO A 52 7.79 18.89 -9.25
C PRO A 52 6.55 18.36 -9.96
N ARG A 53 5.93 17.30 -9.42
CA ARG A 53 4.73 16.66 -9.96
C ARG A 53 3.45 17.06 -9.20
N ALA A 54 3.52 18.05 -8.30
CA ALA A 54 2.36 18.51 -7.53
C ALA A 54 1.18 18.84 -8.45
N GLY A 55 -0.01 18.42 -8.05
CA GLY A 55 -1.23 18.58 -8.84
C GLY A 55 -1.54 17.42 -9.79
N GLN A 56 -0.55 16.61 -10.18
CA GLN A 56 -0.79 15.39 -10.97
C GLN A 56 -1.55 14.35 -10.14
N THR A 57 -2.26 13.47 -10.84
CA THR A 57 -3.09 12.44 -10.22
C THR A 57 -2.79 11.05 -10.79
N TYR A 58 -3.08 10.00 -10.03
CA TYR A 58 -2.99 8.62 -10.49
C TYR A 58 -4.10 7.75 -9.87
N PRO A 59 -4.53 6.67 -10.55
CA PRO A 59 -5.53 5.77 -10.00
C PRO A 59 -4.94 4.96 -8.83
N SER A 60 -5.60 5.01 -7.68
CA SER A 60 -5.19 4.37 -6.45
C SER A 60 -6.24 3.38 -5.94
N LEU A 61 -5.76 2.36 -5.23
CA LEU A 61 -6.56 1.37 -4.53
C LEU A 61 -6.05 1.32 -3.08
N SER A 62 -6.81 1.90 -2.16
CA SER A 62 -6.55 1.71 -0.73
C SER A 62 -7.25 0.43 -0.24
N THR A 63 -6.71 -0.16 0.81
CA THR A 63 -7.28 -1.36 1.44
C THR A 63 -6.97 -1.37 2.94
N GLY A 64 -7.61 -2.27 3.68
CA GLY A 64 -7.36 -2.42 5.11
C GLY A 64 -6.19 -3.35 5.42
N ILE A 65 -5.66 -3.22 6.63
CA ILE A 65 -4.73 -4.19 7.23
C ILE A 65 -5.32 -4.58 8.58
N LYS A 66 -5.37 -5.88 8.85
CA LYS A 66 -5.86 -6.43 10.11
C LYS A 66 -4.88 -7.41 10.73
N GLU A 67 -4.92 -7.51 12.04
CA GLU A 67 -4.19 -8.51 12.81
C GLU A 67 -4.72 -9.92 12.46
N ALA A 68 -3.80 -10.87 12.28
CA ALA A 68 -4.17 -12.23 11.85
C ALA A 68 -4.86 -13.05 12.95
N ASP A 69 -4.55 -12.78 14.22
CA ASP A 69 -5.04 -13.49 15.40
C ASP A 69 -6.33 -12.88 15.98
N THR A 70 -6.43 -11.56 16.05
CA THR A 70 -7.61 -10.87 16.61
C THR A 70 -8.62 -10.43 15.54
N GLY A 71 -8.20 -10.36 14.27
CA GLY A 71 -9.01 -9.83 13.17
C GLY A 71 -9.23 -8.30 13.23
N ARG A 72 -8.71 -7.63 14.26
CA ARG A 72 -8.86 -6.19 14.46
C ARG A 72 -8.05 -5.41 13.42
N SER A 73 -8.60 -4.28 12.96
CA SER A 73 -7.82 -3.34 12.14
C SER A 73 -6.52 -2.96 12.84
N ALA A 74 -5.40 -2.98 12.12
CA ALA A 74 -4.10 -2.60 12.64
C ALA A 74 -4.07 -1.15 13.19
N PHE A 75 -5.04 -0.32 12.78
CA PHE A 75 -5.15 1.09 13.17
C PHE A 75 -6.25 1.34 14.21
N HIS A 76 -6.92 0.29 14.72
CA HIS A 76 -7.85 0.42 15.84
C HIS A 76 -7.12 0.88 17.11
N VAL A 77 -7.80 1.58 18.02
CA VAL A 77 -7.23 2.07 19.28
C VAL A 77 -6.65 0.93 20.14
N ASP A 78 -7.41 -0.17 20.25
CA ASP A 78 -6.99 -1.37 20.99
C ASP A 78 -6.13 -2.35 20.18
N ALA A 79 -5.65 -1.98 18.99
CA ALA A 79 -4.74 -2.84 18.23
C ALA A 79 -3.34 -2.88 18.88
N ARG A 80 -2.57 -3.93 18.60
CA ARG A 80 -1.20 -4.09 19.09
C ARG A 80 -0.34 -2.90 18.71
N ARG A 81 0.54 -2.52 19.63
CA ARG A 81 1.58 -1.48 19.45
C ARG A 81 2.98 -2.01 19.79
N ASP A 82 3.12 -3.32 19.64
CA ASP A 82 4.33 -4.08 19.93
C ASP A 82 5.35 -4.02 18.77
N THR A 83 6.36 -4.87 18.83
CA THR A 83 7.39 -4.99 17.80
C THR A 83 6.81 -5.32 16.43
N LYS A 84 5.75 -6.14 16.33
CA LYS A 84 5.11 -6.46 15.05
C LYS A 84 4.48 -5.21 14.43
N PHE A 85 3.86 -4.36 15.24
CA PHE A 85 3.36 -3.07 14.77
C PHE A 85 4.47 -2.16 14.26
N ARG A 86 5.60 -2.06 14.96
CA ARG A 86 6.75 -1.27 14.49
C ARG A 86 7.32 -1.78 13.17
N MET A 87 7.40 -3.11 13.01
CA MET A 87 7.81 -3.72 11.74
C MET A 87 6.81 -3.44 10.62
N LEU A 88 5.50 -3.44 10.91
CA LEU A 88 4.48 -3.03 9.95
C LEU A 88 4.66 -1.57 9.52
N GLN A 89 4.93 -0.65 10.46
CA GLN A 89 5.18 0.76 10.13
C GLN A 89 6.40 0.91 9.21
N LYS A 90 7.50 0.22 9.51
CA LYS A 90 8.70 0.19 8.66
C LYS A 90 8.39 -0.32 7.25
N LEU A 91 7.63 -1.40 7.14
CA LEU A 91 7.23 -1.96 5.85
C LEU A 91 6.41 -0.97 5.00
N ARG A 92 5.54 -0.17 5.63
CA ARG A 92 4.69 0.82 4.96
C ARG A 92 5.44 2.08 4.56
N PHE A 93 6.23 2.64 5.46
CA PHE A 93 6.81 3.98 5.27
C PHE A 93 8.24 3.98 4.75
N GLU A 94 9.05 2.97 5.07
CA GLU A 94 10.45 2.90 4.63
C GLU A 94 10.60 2.01 3.40
N VAL A 95 9.97 0.83 3.39
CA VAL A 95 10.06 -0.09 2.24
C VAL A 95 9.08 0.32 1.14
N GLY A 96 7.86 0.74 1.49
CA GLY A 96 6.91 1.35 0.56
C GLY A 96 6.52 0.43 -0.60
N LEU A 97 6.19 -0.83 -0.29
CA LEU A 97 5.75 -1.82 -1.27
C LEU A 97 4.47 -1.38 -1.97
N TYR A 98 4.37 -1.67 -3.26
CA TYR A 98 3.14 -1.46 -4.02
C TYR A 98 2.93 -2.54 -5.07
N THR A 99 1.68 -2.67 -5.51
CA THR A 99 1.30 -3.53 -6.62
C THR A 99 0.28 -2.83 -7.50
N VAL A 100 0.09 -3.31 -8.73
CA VAL A 100 -0.91 -2.78 -9.66
C VAL A 100 -2.03 -3.80 -9.82
N LEU A 101 -3.24 -3.44 -9.41
CA LEU A 101 -4.41 -4.32 -9.50
C LEU A 101 -5.48 -3.67 -10.36
N LYS A 102 -5.84 -4.32 -11.48
CA LYS A 102 -6.96 -3.91 -12.34
C LYS A 102 -6.91 -2.39 -12.66
N GLY A 103 -5.72 -1.90 -13.01
CA GLY A 103 -5.48 -0.51 -13.43
C GLY A 103 -5.34 0.53 -12.32
N ALA A 104 -5.18 0.13 -11.05
CA ALA A 104 -4.94 1.04 -9.94
C ALA A 104 -3.76 0.57 -9.08
N ILE A 105 -3.04 1.52 -8.48
CA ILE A 105 -1.91 1.26 -7.61
C ILE A 105 -2.41 1.03 -6.18
N LEU A 106 -2.07 -0.12 -5.60
CA LEU A 106 -2.23 -0.40 -4.19
C LEU A 106 -0.88 -0.23 -3.51
N ASP A 107 -0.76 0.81 -2.70
CA ASP A 107 0.35 1.04 -1.77
C ASP A 107 0.06 0.35 -0.44
N LEU A 108 1.07 -0.23 0.20
CA LEU A 108 0.97 -0.83 1.53
C LEU A 108 1.16 0.21 2.63
#